data_AF-A0A497KSW5-F1
#
_entry.id   AF-A0A497KSW5-F1
#
_cell.length_a   1.000
_cell.length_b   1.000
_cell.length_c   1.000
_cell.angle_alpha   90.00
_cell.angle_beta   90.00
_cell.angle_gamma   90.00
#
_symmetry.space_group_name_H-M   'P 1'
#
loop_
_entity.id
_entity.type
_entity.pdbx_description
1 polymer ?
#
loop_
_entity_poly.entity_id
_entity_poly.type
_entity_poly.pdbx_seq_one_letter_code
_entity_poly.pdbx_strand_id
1 'polypeptide(L)'
;MEIYKLRIYTILNRLKRGALTVKEAKESLSRYIIDKDIVEALIEKAVKAYTLSVAQLLSYAEYVCIPEDVLKKKLEILGVPDDEVPIILQVFKIKPIRSEMSRAIDRLLDLFEDGYITEDELKKELEKHKLSRVGIEFLILASKFKKQAYKDKLAVDAILHRYKHGMLDYESAKKELEKVIHDKDIVSLILAKNAPLHMWTVDKLISLYEYVPIDIRKITDRAKKLGYPEEDIKLMHAYTVAKEISSELRRYVNELGSDYVEGLLTEDEFKRALDEVATMKGQAKEKLGVDWIVFSPEEREILFWLYKMRKERYARRSEEGD
;
A
#
# COMPACT_ATOMS: atom_id res chain seq x y z
N MET A 1 -44.66 62.94 -33.21
CA MET A 1 -44.80 61.54 -32.72
C MET A 1 -43.46 60.85 -32.52
N GLU A 2 -42.48 60.99 -33.41
CA GLU A 2 -41.17 60.31 -33.29
C GLU A 2 -40.34 60.67 -32.05
N ILE A 3 -40.36 61.94 -31.62
CA ILE A 3 -39.61 62.39 -30.43
C ILE A 3 -40.05 61.67 -29.16
N TYR A 4 -41.36 61.42 -29.00
CA TYR A 4 -41.90 60.72 -27.84
C TYR A 4 -41.50 59.24 -27.82
N LYS A 5 -41.50 58.60 -29.00
CA LYS A 5 -41.02 57.22 -29.16
C LYS A 5 -39.54 57.10 -28.79
N LEU A 6 -38.70 58.04 -29.22
CA LEU A 6 -37.28 58.12 -28.88
C LEU A 6 -37.04 58.32 -27.38
N ARG A 7 -37.85 59.17 -26.73
CA ARG A 7 -37.78 59.39 -25.27
C ARG A 7 -38.18 58.13 -24.48
N ILE A 8 -39.24 57.45 -24.89
CA ILE A 8 -39.67 56.17 -24.29
C ILE A 8 -38.55 55.13 -24.43
N TYR A 9 -37.96 54.96 -25.63
CA TYR A 9 -36.84 54.05 -25.82
C TYR A 9 -35.62 54.40 -24.98
N THR A 10 -35.33 55.70 -24.80
CA THR A 10 -34.22 56.16 -23.97
C THR A 10 -34.44 55.81 -22.50
N ILE A 11 -35.66 55.99 -21.99
CA ILE A 11 -36.03 55.62 -20.61
C ILE A 11 -35.92 54.10 -20.43
N LEU A 12 -36.46 53.30 -21.37
CA LEU A 12 -36.36 51.84 -21.33
C LEU A 12 -34.92 51.33 -21.47
N ASN A 13 -34.07 52.00 -22.26
CA ASN A 13 -32.65 51.67 -22.39
C ASN A 13 -31.84 52.03 -21.14
N ARG A 14 -32.19 53.11 -20.45
CA ARG A 14 -31.58 53.46 -19.15
C ARG A 14 -32.01 52.49 -18.06
N LEU A 15 -33.28 52.07 -18.05
CA LEU A 15 -33.79 51.00 -17.19
C LEU A 15 -33.07 49.66 -17.46
N LYS A 16 -32.92 49.27 -18.73
CA LYS A 16 -32.15 48.08 -19.16
C LYS A 16 -30.72 48.06 -18.61
N ARG A 17 -30.08 49.23 -18.55
CA ARG A 17 -28.70 49.40 -18.06
C ARG A 17 -28.59 49.51 -16.54
N GLY A 18 -29.71 49.46 -15.81
CA GLY A 18 -29.74 49.64 -14.36
C GLY A 18 -29.46 51.07 -13.88
N ALA A 19 -29.53 52.07 -14.77
CA ALA A 19 -29.30 53.48 -14.46
C ALA A 19 -30.57 54.21 -13.95
N LEU A 20 -31.69 53.48 -13.81
CA LEU A 20 -32.99 53.92 -13.31
C LEU A 20 -33.64 52.75 -12.56
N THR A 21 -34.32 53.03 -11.45
CA THR A 21 -35.15 52.04 -10.75
C THR A 21 -36.48 51.82 -11.46
N VAL A 22 -37.17 50.71 -11.15
CA VAL A 22 -38.51 50.41 -11.68
C VAL A 22 -39.51 51.52 -11.34
N LYS A 23 -39.42 52.08 -10.12
CA LYS A 23 -40.28 53.17 -9.65
C LYS A 23 -40.04 54.48 -10.42
N GLU A 24 -38.78 54.87 -10.59
CA GLU A 24 -38.41 56.06 -11.37
C GLU A 24 -38.73 55.92 -12.87
N ALA A 25 -38.60 54.70 -13.41
CA ALA A 25 -38.99 54.41 -14.78
C ALA A 25 -40.52 54.48 -14.95
N LYS A 26 -41.31 53.98 -13.99
CA LYS A 26 -42.77 54.07 -14.00
C LYS A 26 -43.25 55.52 -13.96
N GLU A 27 -42.69 56.35 -13.09
CA GLU A 27 -42.98 57.79 -13.05
C GLU A 27 -42.57 58.51 -14.34
N SER A 28 -41.42 58.15 -14.91
CA SER A 28 -40.91 58.76 -16.15
C SER A 28 -41.72 58.35 -17.39
N LEU A 29 -42.18 57.09 -17.47
CA LEU A 29 -42.98 56.56 -18.58
C LEU A 29 -44.43 57.04 -18.53
N SER A 30 -45.01 57.20 -17.33
CA SER A 30 -46.38 57.68 -17.12
C SER A 30 -46.60 59.12 -17.59
N ARG A 31 -45.53 59.90 -17.83
CA ARG A 31 -45.59 61.24 -18.44
C ARG A 31 -45.84 61.20 -19.96
N TYR A 32 -45.63 60.05 -20.59
CA TYR A 32 -45.69 59.87 -22.04
C TYR A 32 -46.71 58.82 -22.47
N ILE A 33 -47.08 57.89 -21.58
CA ILE A 33 -48.04 56.83 -21.82
C ILE A 33 -49.10 56.93 -20.72
N ILE A 34 -50.36 57.15 -21.11
CA ILE A 34 -51.49 57.33 -20.19
C ILE A 34 -51.95 55.99 -19.62
N ASP A 35 -51.92 54.95 -20.46
CA ASP A 35 -52.33 53.61 -20.11
C ASP A 35 -51.30 52.93 -19.19
N LYS A 36 -51.74 52.60 -17.98
CA LYS A 36 -50.88 51.99 -16.94
C LYS A 36 -50.46 50.57 -17.29
N ASP A 37 -51.31 49.81 -17.98
CA ASP A 37 -51.05 48.42 -18.34
C ASP A 37 -49.95 48.35 -19.40
N ILE A 38 -49.95 49.30 -20.34
CA ILE A 38 -48.90 49.44 -21.36
C ILE A 38 -47.55 49.82 -20.71
N VAL A 39 -47.56 50.71 -19.71
CA VAL A 39 -46.33 51.08 -18.98
C VAL A 39 -45.74 49.88 -18.25
N GLU A 40 -46.58 49.08 -17.57
CA GLU A 40 -46.13 47.88 -16.86
C GLU A 40 -45.57 46.82 -17.82
N ALA A 41 -46.26 46.55 -18.94
CA ALA A 41 -45.79 45.60 -19.95
C ALA A 41 -44.44 46.02 -20.57
N LEU A 42 -44.22 47.32 -20.78
CA LEU A 42 -42.96 47.84 -21.34
C LEU A 42 -41.79 47.75 -20.35
N ILE A 43 -42.04 48.02 -19.07
CA ILE A 43 -41.07 47.86 -17.99
C ILE A 43 -40.67 46.39 -17.88
N GLU A 44 -41.65 45.49 -17.82
CA GLU A 44 -41.41 44.05 -17.67
C GLU A 44 -40.58 43.48 -18.84
N LYS A 45 -40.87 43.94 -20.07
CA LYS A 45 -40.09 43.59 -21.26
C LYS A 45 -38.65 44.12 -21.23
N ALA A 46 -38.40 45.25 -20.59
CA ALA A 46 -37.11 45.93 -20.62
C ALA A 46 -36.13 45.44 -19.54
N VAL A 47 -36.61 45.14 -18.32
CA VAL A 47 -35.75 44.81 -17.16
C VAL A 47 -34.86 43.58 -17.37
N LYS A 48 -35.28 42.63 -18.23
CA LYS A 48 -34.64 41.30 -18.37
C LYS A 48 -33.37 41.26 -19.26
N ALA A 49 -32.94 42.34 -19.92
CA ALA A 49 -32.01 42.24 -21.06
C ALA A 49 -30.49 42.34 -20.76
N TYR A 50 -30.04 42.95 -19.65
CA TYR A 50 -28.61 43.22 -19.39
C TYR A 50 -28.20 43.06 -17.92
N THR A 51 -28.75 42.06 -17.24
CA THR A 51 -28.48 41.81 -15.82
C THR A 51 -27.80 40.47 -15.63
N LEU A 52 -26.69 40.43 -14.87
CA LEU A 52 -26.14 39.16 -14.38
C LEU A 52 -27.23 38.36 -13.66
N SER A 53 -27.34 37.07 -13.99
CA SER A 53 -28.25 36.16 -13.32
C SER A 53 -27.78 35.84 -11.90
N VAL A 54 -28.70 35.35 -11.06
CA VAL A 54 -28.35 34.87 -9.72
C VAL A 54 -27.27 33.78 -9.80
N ALA A 55 -27.35 32.88 -10.78
CA ALA A 55 -26.36 31.83 -11.01
C ALA A 55 -24.97 32.37 -11.36
N GLN A 56 -24.88 33.43 -12.18
CA GLN A 56 -23.60 34.07 -12.53
C GLN A 56 -22.99 34.77 -11.32
N LEU A 57 -23.77 35.53 -10.55
CA LEU A 57 -23.31 36.16 -9.31
C LEU A 57 -22.84 35.12 -8.30
N LEU A 58 -23.53 33.99 -8.23
CA LEU A 58 -23.16 32.88 -7.36
C LEU A 58 -21.87 32.18 -7.81
N SER A 59 -21.53 32.21 -9.09
CA SER A 59 -20.21 31.77 -9.59
C SER A 59 -19.12 32.76 -9.22
N TYR A 60 -19.38 34.06 -9.34
CA TYR A 60 -18.40 35.10 -8.96
C TYR A 60 -18.14 35.13 -7.45
N ALA A 61 -19.15 34.82 -6.64
CA ALA A 61 -19.02 34.76 -5.19
C ALA A 61 -17.93 33.78 -4.69
N GLU A 62 -17.54 32.79 -5.50
CA GLU A 62 -16.41 31.89 -5.19
C GLU A 62 -15.05 32.60 -5.25
N TYR A 63 -14.92 33.63 -6.08
CA TYR A 63 -13.67 34.32 -6.36
C TYR A 63 -13.59 35.71 -5.72
N VAL A 64 -14.72 36.39 -5.57
CA VAL A 64 -14.80 37.76 -5.06
C VAL A 64 -15.92 37.91 -4.04
N CYS A 65 -15.66 38.70 -2.99
CA CYS A 65 -16.67 39.03 -2.00
C CYS A 65 -17.69 39.99 -2.60
N ILE A 66 -18.95 39.56 -2.69
CA ILE A 66 -20.07 40.39 -3.15
C ILE A 66 -20.80 40.95 -1.92
N PRO A 67 -20.84 42.27 -1.72
CA PRO A 67 -21.56 42.87 -0.60
C PRO A 67 -23.05 42.51 -0.60
N GLU A 68 -23.62 42.24 0.59
CA GLU A 68 -25.01 41.78 0.75
C GLU A 68 -26.03 42.84 0.25
N ASP A 69 -25.70 44.12 0.40
CA ASP A 69 -26.53 45.24 -0.08
C ASP A 69 -26.61 45.28 -1.61
N VAL A 70 -25.51 44.97 -2.31
CA VAL A 70 -25.46 44.84 -3.77
C VAL A 70 -26.31 43.67 -4.22
N LEU A 71 -26.25 42.55 -3.50
CA LEU A 71 -27.04 41.35 -3.82
C LEU A 71 -28.54 41.60 -3.61
N LYS A 72 -28.96 42.23 -2.50
CA LYS A 72 -30.37 42.57 -2.24
C LYS A 72 -30.98 43.46 -3.31
N LYS A 73 -30.29 44.57 -3.65
CA LYS A 73 -30.71 45.46 -4.74
C LYS A 73 -30.87 44.70 -6.06
N LYS A 74 -29.98 43.71 -6.29
CA LYS A 74 -30.03 42.91 -7.51
C LYS A 74 -31.21 41.94 -7.54
N LEU A 75 -31.51 41.27 -6.43
CA LEU A 75 -32.65 40.37 -6.31
C LEU A 75 -33.99 41.12 -6.48
N GLU A 76 -34.07 42.35 -5.96
CA GLU A 76 -35.22 43.24 -6.16
C GLU A 76 -35.42 43.60 -7.65
N ILE A 77 -34.35 43.98 -8.36
CA ILE A 77 -34.41 44.27 -9.80
C ILE A 77 -34.84 43.04 -10.61
N LEU A 78 -34.45 41.84 -10.19
CA LEU A 78 -34.81 40.59 -10.85
C LEU A 78 -36.24 40.13 -10.53
N GLY A 79 -36.94 40.79 -9.60
CA GLY A 79 -38.30 40.44 -9.20
C GLY A 79 -38.36 39.10 -8.48
N VAL A 80 -37.33 38.75 -7.71
CA VAL A 80 -37.33 37.52 -6.90
C VAL A 80 -38.36 37.63 -5.78
N PRO A 81 -39.20 36.61 -5.54
CA PRO A 81 -40.15 36.59 -4.43
C PRO A 81 -39.49 36.82 -3.06
N ASP A 82 -40.16 37.56 -2.18
CA ASP A 82 -39.63 37.95 -0.87
C ASP A 82 -39.30 36.75 0.05
N ASP A 83 -39.98 35.62 -0.12
CA ASP A 83 -39.76 34.38 0.60
C ASP A 83 -38.50 33.62 0.11
N GLU A 84 -38.11 33.81 -1.15
CA GLU A 84 -36.90 33.22 -1.73
C GLU A 84 -35.63 34.03 -1.43
N VAL A 85 -35.75 35.35 -1.24
CA VAL A 85 -34.60 36.24 -0.96
C VAL A 85 -33.75 35.75 0.22
N PRO A 86 -34.30 35.40 1.40
CA PRO A 86 -33.51 34.87 2.52
C PRO A 86 -32.74 33.60 2.18
N ILE A 87 -33.33 32.70 1.38
CA ILE A 87 -32.72 31.43 0.98
C ILE A 87 -31.50 31.71 0.10
N ILE A 88 -31.66 32.57 -0.90
CA ILE A 88 -30.57 32.94 -1.81
C ILE A 88 -29.43 33.60 -1.03
N LEU A 89 -29.71 34.53 -0.12
CA LEU A 89 -28.68 35.17 0.71
C LEU A 89 -27.90 34.15 1.56
N GLN A 90 -28.54 33.10 2.06
CA GLN A 90 -27.85 32.02 2.79
C GLN A 90 -26.91 31.23 1.87
N VAL A 91 -27.35 30.91 0.66
CA VAL A 91 -26.54 30.16 -0.32
C VAL A 91 -25.28 30.95 -0.71
N PHE A 92 -25.39 32.26 -0.90
CA PHE A 92 -24.23 33.14 -1.18
C PHE A 92 -23.22 33.20 -0.04
N LYS A 93 -23.63 32.94 1.22
CA LYS A 93 -22.71 32.87 2.37
C LYS A 93 -22.01 31.51 2.47
N ILE A 94 -22.68 30.43 2.11
CA ILE A 94 -22.16 29.06 2.26
C ILE A 94 -21.30 28.64 1.07
N LYS A 95 -21.72 28.99 -0.15
CA LYS A 95 -21.07 28.49 -1.36
C LYS A 95 -19.56 28.80 -1.44
N PRO A 96 -19.08 30.01 -1.11
CA PRO A 96 -17.65 30.33 -1.21
C PRO A 96 -16.75 29.50 -0.29
N ILE A 97 -17.29 28.97 0.82
CA ILE A 97 -16.54 28.19 1.81
C ILE A 97 -16.88 26.69 1.75
N ARG A 98 -17.68 26.27 0.76
CA ARG A 98 -18.23 24.91 0.70
C ARG A 98 -17.13 23.87 0.56
N SER A 99 -16.12 24.11 -0.26
CA SER A 99 -14.97 23.21 -0.46
C SER A 99 -14.16 23.02 0.81
N GLU A 100 -13.87 24.10 1.52
CA GLU A 100 -13.10 24.15 2.76
C GLU A 100 -13.86 23.44 3.87
N MET A 101 -15.17 23.70 3.95
CA MET A 101 -16.07 23.02 4.87
C MET A 101 -16.15 21.51 4.58
N SER A 102 -16.26 21.09 3.31
CA SER A 102 -16.22 19.67 2.95
C SER A 102 -14.91 19.00 3.39
N ARG A 103 -13.76 19.63 3.14
CA ARG A 103 -12.46 19.11 3.60
C ARG A 103 -12.35 19.04 5.13
N ALA A 104 -12.91 20.00 5.85
CA ALA A 104 -12.93 19.99 7.31
C ALA A 104 -13.81 18.86 7.85
N ILE A 105 -14.99 18.66 7.23
CA ILE A 105 -15.88 17.54 7.53
C ILE A 105 -15.17 16.21 7.26
N ASP A 106 -14.51 16.05 6.11
CA ASP A 106 -13.80 14.81 5.76
C ASP A 106 -12.75 14.44 6.81
N ARG A 107 -11.92 15.40 7.24
CA ARG A 107 -10.93 15.19 8.32
C ARG A 107 -11.58 14.80 9.65
N LEU A 108 -12.73 15.39 9.97
CA LEU A 108 -13.46 15.09 11.19
C LEU A 108 -14.03 13.66 11.15
N LEU A 109 -14.52 13.22 9.98
CA LEU A 109 -14.96 11.85 9.77
C LEU A 109 -13.80 10.87 9.88
N ASP A 110 -12.64 11.19 9.30
CA ASP A 110 -11.41 10.37 9.43
C ASP A 110 -11.02 10.18 10.90
N LEU A 111 -11.03 11.25 11.71
CA LEU A 111 -10.74 11.15 13.15
C LEU A 111 -11.70 10.20 13.89
N PHE A 112 -12.97 10.19 13.53
CA PHE A 112 -13.94 9.26 14.12
C PHE A 112 -13.70 7.83 13.63
N GLU A 113 -13.45 7.65 12.33
CA GLU A 113 -13.19 6.37 11.67
C GLU A 113 -11.94 5.69 12.27
N ASP A 114 -10.88 6.45 12.49
CA ASP A 114 -9.64 6.00 13.13
C ASP A 114 -9.77 5.80 14.65
N GLY A 115 -10.84 6.33 15.26
CA GLY A 115 -11.17 6.12 16.66
C GLY A 115 -10.59 7.16 17.63
N TYR A 116 -10.13 8.31 17.14
CA TYR A 116 -9.63 9.41 17.95
C TYR A 116 -10.74 10.24 18.63
N ILE A 117 -11.97 10.20 18.10
CA ILE A 117 -13.14 10.86 18.68
C ILE A 117 -14.34 9.90 18.78
N THR A 118 -15.27 10.24 19.67
CA THR A 118 -16.55 9.54 19.86
C THR A 118 -17.61 10.00 18.86
N GLU A 119 -18.69 9.23 18.75
CA GLU A 119 -19.84 9.60 17.90
C GLU A 119 -20.53 10.88 18.38
N ASP A 120 -20.62 11.07 19.71
CA ASP A 120 -21.24 12.27 20.28
C ASP A 120 -20.41 13.52 20.02
N GLU A 121 -19.08 13.41 20.09
CA GLU A 121 -18.15 14.50 19.72
C GLU A 121 -18.26 14.82 18.23
N LEU A 122 -18.26 13.78 17.37
CA LEU A 122 -18.46 13.95 15.92
C LEU A 122 -19.77 14.69 15.63
N LYS A 123 -20.87 14.26 16.26
CA LYS A 123 -22.18 14.88 16.07
C LYS A 123 -22.19 16.35 16.47
N LYS A 124 -21.63 16.69 17.65
CA LYS A 124 -21.53 18.08 18.14
C LYS A 124 -20.71 18.96 17.20
N GLU A 125 -19.60 18.44 16.65
CA GLU A 125 -18.78 19.20 15.69
C GLU A 125 -19.50 19.37 14.35
N LEU A 126 -20.17 18.34 13.82
CA LEU A 126 -20.96 18.43 12.58
C LEU A 126 -22.14 19.40 12.68
N GLU A 127 -22.78 19.50 13.84
CA GLU A 127 -23.87 20.46 14.09
C GLU A 127 -23.41 21.93 13.94
N LYS A 128 -22.10 22.22 14.10
CA LYS A 128 -21.54 23.57 13.87
C LYS A 128 -21.49 23.95 12.38
N HIS A 129 -21.57 22.98 11.46
CA HIS A 129 -21.32 23.19 10.03
C HIS A 129 -22.57 23.52 9.19
N LYS A 130 -23.68 23.99 9.80
CA LYS A 130 -24.94 24.36 9.11
C LYS A 130 -25.48 23.29 8.15
N LEU A 131 -25.15 22.02 8.40
CA LEU A 131 -25.67 20.89 7.65
C LEU A 131 -27.12 20.61 8.05
N SER A 132 -27.87 19.97 7.16
CA SER A 132 -29.19 19.45 7.53
C SER A 132 -29.04 18.29 8.50
N ARG A 133 -30.01 18.13 9.41
CA ARG A 133 -30.04 17.01 10.37
C ARG A 133 -29.92 15.65 9.68
N VAL A 134 -30.66 15.46 8.58
CA VAL A 134 -30.61 14.24 7.76
C VAL A 134 -29.21 14.02 7.17
N GLY A 135 -28.54 15.09 6.72
CA GLY A 135 -27.18 15.02 6.20
C GLY A 135 -26.18 14.58 7.27
N ILE A 136 -26.29 15.12 8.48
CA ILE A 136 -25.44 14.73 9.62
C ILE A 136 -25.63 13.25 9.95
N GLU A 137 -26.88 12.79 10.06
CA GLU A 137 -27.20 11.38 10.36
C GLU A 137 -26.63 10.44 9.29
N PHE A 138 -26.71 10.81 8.01
CA PHE A 138 -26.15 10.02 6.92
C PHE A 138 -24.61 9.97 6.94
N LEU A 139 -23.94 11.09 7.23
CA LEU A 139 -22.48 11.12 7.36
C LEU A 139 -22.00 10.23 8.50
N ILE A 140 -22.65 10.31 9.66
CA ILE A 140 -22.33 9.46 10.82
C ILE A 140 -22.53 7.98 10.45
N LEU A 141 -23.63 7.64 9.78
CA LEU A 141 -23.90 6.26 9.34
C LEU A 141 -22.81 5.75 8.36
N ALA A 142 -22.46 6.55 7.36
CA ALA A 142 -21.42 6.19 6.40
C ALA A 142 -20.06 5.96 7.09
N SER A 143 -19.67 6.85 8.01
CA SER A 143 -18.43 6.70 8.76
C SER A 143 -18.45 5.53 9.74
N LYS A 144 -19.61 5.14 10.28
CA LYS A 144 -19.73 3.88 11.06
C LYS A 144 -19.40 2.66 10.21
N PHE A 145 -19.89 2.59 8.97
CA PHE A 145 -19.56 1.49 8.07
C PHE A 145 -18.07 1.44 7.74
N LYS A 146 -17.45 2.58 7.45
CA LYS A 146 -16.00 2.65 7.20
C LYS A 146 -15.19 2.26 8.44
N LYS A 147 -15.56 2.75 9.62
CA LYS A 147 -14.94 2.37 10.91
C LYS A 147 -15.02 0.87 11.15
N GLN A 148 -16.17 0.25 10.87
CA GLN A 148 -16.33 -1.19 11.00
C GLN A 148 -15.43 -1.93 10.01
N ALA A 149 -15.42 -1.53 8.74
CA ALA A 149 -14.53 -2.12 7.73
C ALA A 149 -13.04 -2.00 8.10
N TYR A 150 -12.63 -0.87 8.70
CA TYR A 150 -11.27 -0.68 9.21
C TYR A 150 -10.94 -1.66 10.35
N LYS A 151 -11.85 -1.82 11.32
CA LYS A 151 -11.70 -2.80 12.41
C LYS A 151 -11.61 -4.23 11.88
N ASP A 152 -12.44 -4.59 10.92
CA ASP A 152 -12.45 -5.92 10.32
C ASP A 152 -11.13 -6.20 9.59
N LYS A 153 -10.61 -5.21 8.86
CA LYS A 153 -9.29 -5.29 8.22
C LYS A 153 -8.17 -5.51 9.23
N LEU A 154 -8.14 -4.74 10.33
CA LEU A 154 -7.15 -4.91 11.39
C LEU A 154 -7.26 -6.28 12.07
N ALA A 155 -8.48 -6.78 12.30
CA ALA A 155 -8.72 -8.10 12.87
C ALA A 155 -8.18 -9.20 11.95
N VAL A 156 -8.47 -9.13 10.65
CA VAL A 156 -7.93 -10.04 9.64
C VAL A 156 -6.41 -10.00 9.64
N ASP A 157 -5.80 -8.82 9.59
CA ASP A 157 -4.34 -8.66 9.58
C ASP A 157 -3.69 -9.29 10.83
N ALA A 158 -4.28 -9.09 12.01
CA ALA A 158 -3.80 -9.69 13.26
C ALA A 158 -3.92 -11.23 13.27
N ILE A 159 -5.02 -11.78 12.73
CA ILE A 159 -5.20 -13.24 12.60
C ILE A 159 -4.14 -13.80 11.64
N LEU A 160 -3.97 -13.18 10.47
CA LEU A 160 -3.00 -13.63 9.47
C LEU A 160 -1.56 -13.52 9.94
N HIS A 161 -1.21 -12.48 10.70
CA HIS A 161 0.12 -12.35 11.30
C HIS A 161 0.42 -13.55 12.21
N ARG A 162 -0.50 -13.88 13.13
CA ARG A 162 -0.34 -15.04 14.01
C ARG A 162 -0.28 -16.37 13.24
N TYR A 163 -1.10 -16.52 12.20
CA TYR A 163 -1.09 -17.70 11.33
C TYR A 163 0.24 -17.85 10.57
N LYS A 164 0.70 -16.80 9.88
CA LYS A 164 2.01 -16.76 9.20
C LYS A 164 3.16 -17.16 10.12
N HIS A 165 3.06 -16.71 11.37
CA HIS A 165 4.06 -16.93 12.39
C HIS A 165 3.89 -18.24 13.19
N GLY A 166 3.01 -19.14 12.74
CA GLY A 166 2.83 -20.46 13.36
C GLY A 166 2.24 -20.42 14.78
N MET A 167 1.75 -19.26 15.24
CA MET A 167 1.05 -19.11 16.52
C MET A 167 -0.40 -19.62 16.44
N LEU A 168 -0.89 -19.84 15.21
CA LEU A 168 -2.23 -20.31 14.88
C LEU A 168 -2.14 -21.37 13.79
N ASP A 169 -2.80 -22.51 13.97
CA ASP A 169 -2.92 -23.55 12.94
C ASP A 169 -3.97 -23.18 11.86
N TYR A 170 -4.02 -23.95 10.77
CA TYR A 170 -4.93 -23.67 9.65
C TYR A 170 -6.42 -23.67 10.04
N GLU A 171 -6.86 -24.67 10.81
CA GLU A 171 -8.28 -24.82 11.17
C GLU A 171 -8.71 -23.73 12.16
N SER A 172 -7.84 -23.41 13.12
CA SER A 172 -8.04 -22.33 14.07
C SER A 172 -8.05 -20.96 13.37
N ALA A 173 -7.13 -20.71 12.44
CA ALA A 173 -7.09 -19.47 11.65
C ALA A 173 -8.32 -19.34 10.75
N LYS A 174 -8.74 -20.42 10.09
CA LYS A 174 -9.96 -20.47 9.27
C LYS A 174 -11.19 -20.11 10.10
N LYS A 175 -11.38 -20.75 11.25
CA LYS A 175 -12.51 -20.49 12.15
C LYS A 175 -12.55 -19.05 12.66
N GLU A 176 -11.40 -18.43 12.92
CA GLU A 176 -11.34 -17.03 13.32
C GLU A 176 -11.64 -16.08 12.16
N LEU A 177 -11.10 -16.34 10.96
CA LEU A 177 -11.37 -15.54 9.77
C LEU A 177 -12.84 -15.61 9.33
N GLU A 178 -13.48 -16.78 9.41
CA GLU A 178 -14.90 -16.96 9.07
C GLU A 178 -15.87 -16.18 9.99
N LYS A 179 -15.40 -15.69 11.15
CA LYS A 179 -16.19 -14.77 12.01
C LYS A 179 -16.23 -13.34 11.47
N VAL A 180 -15.26 -12.96 10.65
CA VAL A 180 -15.09 -11.61 10.11
C VAL A 180 -15.41 -11.56 8.61
N ILE A 181 -14.95 -12.56 7.86
CA ILE A 181 -15.16 -12.69 6.42
C ILE A 181 -16.24 -13.74 6.18
N HIS A 182 -17.38 -13.30 5.64
CA HIS A 182 -18.51 -14.20 5.34
C HIS A 182 -18.28 -15.07 4.09
N ASP A 183 -17.47 -14.59 3.15
CA ASP A 183 -17.13 -15.32 1.93
C ASP A 183 -16.03 -16.36 2.22
N LYS A 184 -16.43 -17.64 2.17
CA LYS A 184 -15.53 -18.76 2.48
C LYS A 184 -14.43 -18.95 1.45
N ASP A 185 -14.67 -18.59 0.19
CA ASP A 185 -13.67 -18.73 -0.87
C ASP A 185 -12.54 -17.72 -0.65
N ILE A 186 -12.89 -16.49 -0.24
CA ILE A 186 -11.91 -15.46 0.14
C ILE A 186 -11.07 -15.94 1.33
N VAL A 187 -11.69 -16.56 2.34
CA VAL A 187 -10.95 -17.11 3.50
C VAL A 187 -9.92 -18.15 3.04
N SER A 188 -10.32 -19.09 2.19
CA SER A 188 -9.43 -20.12 1.65
C SER A 188 -8.26 -19.53 0.84
N LEU A 189 -8.53 -18.56 -0.04
CA LEU A 189 -7.50 -17.88 -0.84
C LEU A 189 -6.51 -17.10 0.03
N ILE A 190 -7.00 -16.38 1.03
CA ILE A 190 -6.16 -15.60 1.94
C ILE A 190 -5.28 -16.53 2.78
N LEU A 191 -5.81 -17.63 3.32
CA LEU A 191 -5.00 -18.59 4.07
C LEU A 191 -3.90 -19.21 3.21
N ALA A 192 -4.23 -19.63 1.98
CA ALA A 192 -3.25 -20.17 1.04
C ALA A 192 -2.12 -19.17 0.73
N LYS A 193 -2.47 -17.89 0.47
CA LYS A 193 -1.49 -16.81 0.23
C LYS A 193 -0.54 -16.58 1.41
N ASN A 194 -1.01 -16.83 2.64
CA ASN A 194 -0.31 -16.47 3.86
C ASN A 194 0.15 -17.70 4.65
N ALA A 195 0.34 -18.85 3.98
CA ALA A 195 0.77 -20.09 4.60
C ALA A 195 2.04 -19.89 5.48
N PRO A 196 2.16 -20.58 6.63
CA PRO A 196 3.19 -20.29 7.61
C PRO A 196 4.60 -20.47 7.03
N LEU A 197 5.44 -19.46 7.20
CA LEU A 197 6.86 -19.47 6.80
C LEU A 197 7.77 -20.09 7.87
N HIS A 198 7.21 -20.66 8.95
CA HIS A 198 7.96 -21.29 10.06
C HIS A 198 8.53 -22.66 9.72
N MET A 199 9.25 -22.66 8.62
CA MET A 199 10.07 -23.75 8.19
C MET A 199 11.50 -23.22 8.28
N TRP A 200 12.33 -23.78 9.18
CA TRP A 200 13.78 -23.57 9.10
C TRP A 200 14.20 -23.68 7.64
N THR A 201 14.92 -22.66 7.15
CA THR A 201 15.43 -22.68 5.78
C THR A 201 16.25 -23.95 5.57
N VAL A 202 16.36 -24.39 4.32
CA VAL A 202 17.20 -25.53 3.98
C VAL A 202 18.62 -25.33 4.55
N ASP A 203 19.20 -24.13 4.38
CA ASP A 203 20.52 -23.78 4.92
C ASP A 203 20.63 -23.89 6.46
N LYS A 204 19.56 -23.54 7.17
CA LYS A 204 19.56 -23.63 8.63
C LYS A 204 19.41 -25.07 9.10
N LEU A 205 18.67 -25.91 8.38
CA LEU A 205 18.64 -27.36 8.65
C LEU A 205 20.01 -27.99 8.39
N ILE A 206 20.68 -27.62 7.28
CA ILE A 206 22.04 -28.10 6.96
C ILE A 206 23.04 -27.65 8.04
N SER A 207 22.93 -26.42 8.51
CA SER A 207 23.79 -25.91 9.58
C SER A 207 23.53 -26.58 10.93
N LEU A 208 22.29 -26.97 11.22
CA LEU A 208 21.98 -27.75 12.42
C LEU A 208 22.46 -29.20 12.29
N TYR A 209 22.44 -29.78 11.09
CA TYR A 209 22.84 -31.17 10.83
C TYR A 209 24.29 -31.45 11.26
N GLU A 210 25.18 -30.46 11.14
CA GLU A 210 26.57 -30.53 11.61
C GLU A 210 26.68 -30.84 13.12
N TYR A 211 25.70 -30.39 13.93
CA TYR A 211 25.75 -30.48 15.39
C TYR A 211 24.69 -31.41 15.99
N VAL A 212 23.63 -31.69 15.24
CA VAL A 212 22.44 -32.41 15.72
C VAL A 212 22.06 -33.47 14.69
N PRO A 213 21.78 -34.72 15.10
CA PRO A 213 21.38 -35.78 14.18
C PRO A 213 20.00 -35.48 13.61
N ILE A 214 19.97 -34.81 12.47
CA ILE A 214 18.76 -34.51 11.70
C ILE A 214 18.65 -35.53 10.58
N ASP A 215 17.49 -36.16 10.45
CA ASP A 215 17.21 -37.03 9.31
C ASP A 215 17.26 -36.23 8.01
N ILE A 216 18.16 -36.62 7.09
CA ILE A 216 18.36 -35.96 5.79
C ILE A 216 17.07 -35.93 4.94
N ARG A 217 16.12 -36.85 5.19
CA ARG A 217 14.78 -36.81 4.58
C ARG A 217 14.04 -35.51 4.93
N LYS A 218 14.23 -34.96 6.13
CA LYS A 218 13.64 -33.66 6.51
C LYS A 218 14.17 -32.51 5.67
N ILE A 219 15.45 -32.54 5.28
CA ILE A 219 16.05 -31.54 4.39
C ILE A 219 15.47 -31.69 2.98
N THR A 220 15.36 -32.94 2.50
CA THR A 220 14.76 -33.31 1.21
C THR A 220 13.31 -32.83 1.09
N ASP A 221 12.46 -33.22 2.04
CA ASP A 221 11.04 -32.88 2.05
C ASP A 221 10.85 -31.35 2.11
N ARG A 222 11.74 -30.66 2.82
CA ARG A 222 11.73 -29.21 2.93
C ARG A 222 12.09 -28.55 1.60
N ALA A 223 13.14 -29.01 0.93
CA ALA A 223 13.55 -28.48 -0.37
C ALA A 223 12.46 -28.72 -1.43
N LYS A 224 11.84 -29.91 -1.46
CA LYS A 224 10.72 -30.18 -2.38
C LYS A 224 9.51 -29.26 -2.14
N LYS A 225 9.15 -29.03 -0.87
CA LYS A 225 8.06 -28.10 -0.50
C LYS A 225 8.32 -26.66 -0.91
N LEU A 226 9.58 -26.26 -1.01
CA LEU A 226 10.00 -24.92 -1.46
C LEU A 226 10.21 -24.85 -2.99
N GLY A 227 10.01 -25.96 -3.71
CA GLY A 227 10.09 -26.00 -5.18
C GLY A 227 11.51 -26.08 -5.74
N TYR A 228 12.49 -26.58 -4.96
CA TYR A 228 13.84 -26.78 -5.48
C TYR A 228 13.86 -27.90 -6.55
N PRO A 229 14.63 -27.73 -7.65
CA PRO A 229 14.89 -28.79 -8.62
C PRO A 229 15.51 -30.04 -7.99
N GLU A 230 15.18 -31.24 -8.49
CA GLU A 230 15.72 -32.49 -7.95
C GLU A 230 17.25 -32.58 -8.05
N GLU A 231 17.87 -31.99 -9.07
CA GLU A 231 19.33 -31.95 -9.19
C GLU A 231 19.97 -31.11 -8.08
N ASP A 232 19.35 -29.99 -7.70
CA ASP A 232 19.85 -29.14 -6.60
C ASP A 232 19.72 -29.85 -5.25
N ILE A 233 18.66 -30.64 -5.06
CA ILE A 233 18.46 -31.44 -3.85
C ILE A 233 19.57 -32.49 -3.69
N LYS A 234 20.01 -33.13 -4.77
CA LYS A 234 21.15 -34.07 -4.74
C LYS A 234 22.43 -33.37 -4.31
N LEU A 235 22.71 -32.18 -4.86
CA LEU A 235 23.88 -31.38 -4.47
C LEU A 235 23.81 -30.95 -3.00
N MET A 236 22.62 -30.62 -2.50
CA MET A 236 22.42 -30.30 -1.08
C MET A 236 22.73 -31.49 -0.17
N HIS A 237 22.37 -32.71 -0.57
CA HIS A 237 22.72 -33.92 0.21
C HIS A 237 24.23 -34.11 0.27
N ALA A 238 24.89 -34.03 -0.88
CA ALA A 238 26.35 -34.14 -0.96
C ALA A 238 27.04 -33.08 -0.09
N TYR A 239 26.59 -31.82 -0.17
CA TYR A 239 27.12 -30.72 0.65
C TYR A 239 26.87 -30.91 2.15
N THR A 240 25.70 -31.41 2.53
CA THR A 240 25.35 -31.66 3.93
C THR A 240 26.28 -32.68 4.56
N VAL A 241 26.51 -33.80 3.87
CA VAL A 241 27.45 -34.85 4.31
C VAL A 241 28.88 -34.32 4.33
N ALA A 242 29.31 -33.66 3.24
CA ALA A 242 30.65 -33.07 3.16
C ALA A 242 30.94 -32.13 4.33
N LYS A 243 29.97 -31.27 4.68
CA LYS A 243 30.10 -30.32 5.78
C LYS A 243 30.30 -31.01 7.12
N GLU A 244 29.54 -32.07 7.40
CA GLU A 244 29.66 -32.87 8.64
C GLU A 244 31.05 -33.51 8.78
N ILE A 245 31.59 -34.11 7.71
CA ILE A 245 32.80 -34.94 7.82
C ILE A 245 34.09 -34.25 7.36
N SER A 246 34.01 -33.07 6.73
CA SER A 246 35.16 -32.39 6.13
C SER A 246 36.35 -32.16 7.08
N SER A 247 36.06 -31.80 8.34
CA SER A 247 37.09 -31.60 9.36
C SER A 247 37.86 -32.89 9.66
N GLU A 248 37.13 -34.00 9.85
CA GLU A 248 37.73 -35.29 10.17
C GLU A 248 38.47 -35.88 8.97
N LEU A 249 37.95 -35.71 7.75
CA LEU A 249 38.67 -36.09 6.53
C LEU A 249 39.96 -35.29 6.37
N ARG A 250 39.97 -33.99 6.71
CA ARG A 250 41.19 -33.17 6.69
C ARG A 250 42.23 -33.65 7.69
N ARG A 251 41.80 -34.03 8.90
CA ARG A 251 42.69 -34.64 9.91
C ARG A 251 43.27 -35.95 9.40
N TYR A 252 42.44 -36.80 8.80
CA TYR A 252 42.91 -38.06 8.25
C TYR A 252 43.92 -37.88 7.11
N VAL A 253 43.68 -36.91 6.21
CA VAL A 253 44.66 -36.52 5.17
C VAL A 253 45.97 -36.03 5.79
N ASN A 254 45.92 -35.33 6.93
CA ASN A 254 47.12 -34.87 7.60
C ASN A 254 47.98 -36.03 8.11
N GLU A 255 47.36 -37.06 8.68
CA GLU A 255 48.05 -38.28 9.12
C GLU A 255 48.65 -39.03 7.92
N LEU A 256 47.87 -39.26 6.86
CA LEU A 256 48.38 -39.89 5.63
C LEU A 256 49.57 -39.13 5.02
N GLY A 257 49.51 -37.80 5.08
CA GLY A 257 50.60 -36.96 4.62
C GLY A 257 51.85 -37.08 5.51
N SER A 258 51.68 -37.25 6.82
CA SER A 258 52.81 -37.54 7.74
C SER A 258 53.41 -38.91 7.44
N ASP A 259 52.59 -39.95 7.26
CA ASP A 259 53.03 -41.30 6.87
C ASP A 259 53.84 -41.27 5.56
N TYR A 260 53.39 -40.50 4.57
CA TYR A 260 54.13 -40.29 3.34
C TYR A 260 55.48 -39.60 3.56
N VAL A 261 55.52 -38.54 4.39
CA VAL A 261 56.74 -37.80 4.72
C VAL A 261 57.77 -38.69 5.42
N GLU A 262 57.33 -39.54 6.35
CA GLU A 262 58.17 -40.48 7.10
C GLU A 262 58.58 -41.72 6.28
N GLY A 263 58.07 -41.86 5.05
CA GLY A 263 58.42 -42.94 4.15
C GLY A 263 57.62 -44.23 4.35
N LEU A 264 56.56 -44.19 5.15
CA LEU A 264 55.62 -45.30 5.35
C LEU A 264 54.70 -45.50 4.15
N LEU A 265 54.50 -44.46 3.32
CA LEU A 265 53.77 -44.53 2.05
C LEU A 265 54.65 -44.11 0.85
N THR A 266 54.46 -44.80 -0.27
CA THR A 266 55.01 -44.39 -1.57
C THR A 266 54.21 -43.22 -2.18
N GLU A 267 54.77 -42.58 -3.21
CA GLU A 267 54.09 -41.49 -3.93
C GLU A 267 52.75 -41.95 -4.53
N ASP A 268 52.72 -43.13 -5.15
CA ASP A 268 51.50 -43.67 -5.77
C ASP A 268 50.47 -44.15 -4.74
N GLU A 269 50.90 -44.68 -3.59
CA GLU A 269 50.00 -45.01 -2.48
C GLU A 269 49.38 -43.76 -1.88
N PHE A 270 50.17 -42.70 -1.67
CA PHE A 270 49.64 -41.46 -1.11
C PHE A 270 48.64 -40.76 -2.06
N LYS A 271 48.94 -40.69 -3.36
CA LYS A 271 48.00 -40.15 -4.36
C LYS A 271 46.69 -40.95 -4.39
N ARG A 272 46.76 -42.28 -4.38
CA ARG A 272 45.56 -43.13 -4.29
C ARG A 272 44.79 -42.92 -3.00
N ALA A 273 45.48 -42.78 -1.87
CA ALA A 273 44.82 -42.49 -0.60
C ALA A 273 44.08 -41.14 -0.60
N LEU A 274 44.66 -40.09 -1.21
CA LEU A 274 43.98 -38.80 -1.40
C LEU A 274 42.71 -38.95 -2.26
N ASP A 275 42.75 -39.74 -3.33
CA ASP A 275 41.59 -40.04 -4.18
C ASP A 275 40.51 -40.84 -3.44
N GLU A 276 40.91 -41.81 -2.63
CA GLU A 276 40.00 -42.60 -1.82
C GLU A 276 39.30 -41.75 -0.75
N VAL A 277 40.03 -40.87 -0.07
CA VAL A 277 39.43 -39.88 0.85
C VAL A 277 38.48 -38.96 0.09
N ALA A 278 38.94 -38.50 -1.08
CA ALA A 278 38.23 -37.78 -2.14
C ALA A 278 36.75 -38.16 -2.30
N THR A 279 36.63 -39.45 -2.53
CA THR A 279 35.47 -40.12 -3.10
C THR A 279 34.73 -40.98 -2.07
N MET A 280 35.15 -40.94 -0.80
CA MET A 280 34.71 -41.88 0.24
C MET A 280 34.86 -43.35 -0.20
N LYS A 281 36.02 -43.70 -0.78
CA LYS A 281 36.28 -45.02 -1.38
C LYS A 281 35.26 -45.38 -2.47
N GLY A 282 34.94 -44.41 -3.33
CA GLY A 282 33.95 -44.53 -4.40
C GLY A 282 32.48 -44.37 -3.98
N GLN A 283 32.19 -44.30 -2.67
CA GLN A 283 30.81 -44.19 -2.18
C GLN A 283 30.15 -42.83 -2.47
N ALA A 284 30.93 -41.79 -2.75
CA ALA A 284 30.40 -40.47 -3.13
C ALA A 284 29.45 -40.56 -4.33
N LYS A 285 29.84 -41.30 -5.37
CA LYS A 285 29.05 -41.44 -6.60
C LYS A 285 27.81 -42.31 -6.40
N GLU A 286 27.97 -43.42 -5.70
CA GLU A 286 26.90 -44.39 -5.44
C GLU A 286 25.84 -43.84 -4.49
N LYS A 287 26.25 -43.17 -3.40
CA LYS A 287 25.35 -42.73 -2.33
C LYS A 287 24.86 -41.30 -2.46
N LEU A 288 25.65 -40.42 -3.07
CA LEU A 288 25.40 -38.97 -3.12
C LEU A 288 25.30 -38.43 -4.54
N GLY A 289 25.57 -39.24 -5.57
CA GLY A 289 25.44 -38.85 -6.97
C GLY A 289 26.49 -37.85 -7.45
N VAL A 290 27.54 -37.61 -6.66
CA VAL A 290 28.65 -36.69 -6.98
C VAL A 290 29.96 -37.47 -7.12
N ASP A 291 30.87 -37.01 -7.98
CA ASP A 291 32.13 -37.71 -8.19
C ASP A 291 33.09 -37.62 -6.98
N TRP A 292 32.97 -36.57 -6.16
CA TRP A 292 33.74 -36.34 -4.93
C TRP A 292 32.95 -35.44 -3.96
N ILE A 293 33.31 -35.44 -2.67
CA ILE A 293 32.58 -34.68 -1.62
C ILE A 293 33.43 -33.60 -0.92
N VAL A 294 34.76 -33.75 -0.93
CA VAL A 294 35.76 -32.81 -0.42
C VAL A 294 37.00 -32.92 -1.31
N PHE A 295 37.96 -31.99 -1.23
CA PHE A 295 39.23 -32.05 -1.96
C PHE A 295 39.07 -32.30 -3.46
N SER A 296 38.84 -31.23 -4.22
CA SER A 296 38.78 -31.29 -5.68
C SER A 296 40.04 -31.95 -6.27
N PRO A 297 40.03 -32.42 -7.54
CA PRO A 297 41.24 -32.88 -8.23
C PRO A 297 42.44 -31.94 -8.04
N GLU A 298 42.20 -30.63 -8.15
CA GLU A 298 43.22 -29.59 -8.00
C GLU A 298 43.69 -29.46 -6.55
N GLU A 299 42.78 -29.52 -5.57
CA GLU A 299 43.16 -29.49 -4.16
C GLU A 299 44.02 -30.71 -3.78
N ARG A 300 43.71 -31.89 -4.34
CA ARG A 300 44.51 -33.11 -4.13
C ARG A 300 45.93 -32.97 -4.70
N GLU A 301 46.08 -32.36 -5.87
CA GLU A 301 47.40 -32.06 -6.43
C GLU A 301 48.20 -31.10 -5.54
N ILE A 302 47.55 -30.04 -5.05
CA ILE A 302 48.18 -29.07 -4.13
C ILE A 302 48.60 -29.75 -2.82
N LEU A 303 47.74 -30.58 -2.24
CA LEU A 303 48.06 -31.36 -1.04
C LEU A 303 49.25 -32.28 -1.29
N PHE A 304 49.26 -32.99 -2.42
CA PHE A 304 50.37 -33.84 -2.81
C PHE A 304 51.70 -33.07 -2.87
N TRP A 305 51.74 -31.93 -3.56
CA TRP A 305 52.95 -31.10 -3.65
C TRP A 305 53.40 -30.55 -2.29
N LEU A 306 52.45 -30.14 -1.44
CA LEU A 306 52.73 -29.67 -0.08
C LEU A 306 53.48 -30.73 0.72
N TYR A 307 53.01 -31.98 0.70
CA TYR A 307 53.63 -33.08 1.44
C TYR A 307 54.92 -33.57 0.79
N LYS A 308 55.04 -33.53 -0.54
CA LYS A 308 56.31 -33.77 -1.25
C LYS A 308 57.41 -32.80 -0.82
N MET A 309 57.10 -31.50 -0.79
CA MET A 309 58.02 -30.48 -0.26
C MET A 309 58.34 -30.73 1.22
N ARG A 310 57.36 -31.14 2.04
CA ARG A 310 57.62 -31.51 3.45
C ARG A 310 58.59 -32.69 3.57
N LYS A 311 58.46 -33.71 2.73
CA LYS A 311 59.32 -34.89 2.68
C LYS A 311 60.76 -34.52 2.31
N GLU A 312 60.94 -33.70 1.28
CA GLU A 312 62.26 -33.19 0.88
C GLU A 312 62.94 -32.35 1.98
N ARG A 313 62.15 -31.57 2.74
CA ARG A 313 62.67 -30.84 3.92
C ARG A 313 63.04 -31.78 5.07
N TYR A 314 62.24 -32.81 5.29
CA TYR A 314 62.50 -33.81 6.32
C TYR A 314 63.81 -34.56 6.04
N ALA A 315 63.98 -35.06 4.80
CA ALA A 315 65.20 -35.72 4.36
C ALA A 315 66.46 -34.85 4.57
N ARG A 316 66.44 -33.58 4.15
CA ARG A 316 67.58 -32.65 4.36
C ARG A 316 67.92 -32.44 5.83
N ARG A 317 66.92 -32.34 6.71
CA ARG A 317 67.15 -32.18 8.16
C ARG A 317 67.73 -33.43 8.79
N SER A 318 67.33 -34.61 8.31
CA SER A 318 67.89 -35.87 8.75
C SER A 318 69.35 -36.03 8.29
N GLU A 319 69.70 -35.56 7.09
CA GLU A 319 71.07 -35.55 6.57
C GLU A 319 72.00 -34.52 7.25
N GLU A 320 71.46 -33.38 7.72
CA GLU A 320 72.22 -32.34 8.47
C GLU A 320 72.40 -32.66 9.96
N GLY A 321 71.74 -33.70 10.48
CA GLY A 321 71.70 -34.08 11.90
C GLY A 321 72.54 -35.30 12.29
N ASP A 322 73.21 -35.95 11.34
CA ASP A 322 74.21 -37.02 11.52
C ASP A 322 75.64 -36.48 11.34
#